data_AF-A0A368WFP5-F1
#
_entry.id   AF-A0A368WFP5-F1
#
_cell.length_a   1.000
_cell.length_b   1.000
_cell.length_c   1.000
_cell.angle_alpha   90.00
_cell.angle_beta   90.00
_cell.angle_gamma   90.00
#
_symmetry.space_group_name_H-M   'P 1'
#
loop_
_entity.id
_entity.type
_entity.pdbx_description
1 polymer ?
#
loop_
_entity_poly.entity_id
_entity_poly.type
_entity_poly.pdbx_seq_one_letter_code
_entity_poly.pdbx_strand_id
1 'polypeptide(L)'
;MKNLLKSDRIIVRFFGLYLLSLFLLFSSWFISYHFLPDGLLRGRMALSNLAGDSAAFSLVLEFFKIFIINTLGFFVIIAGNYILRVKYFAFGYLVPLAWTTLYGLILGTNSFAIQMTEKLAPSWKVFMRSGPYEMMAAVLLAVATDKIAINKSESFLKKSEAVPKSERDKLKKKNYFAIIISFLILAAAAWREAYMIFQF
;
A
#
# COMPACT_ATOMS: atom_id res chain seq x y z
N MET A 1 -1.11 18.99 -2.69
CA MET A 1 -0.25 17.82 -2.38
C MET A 1 1.12 18.19 -1.79
N LYS A 2 1.94 19.01 -2.46
CA LYS A 2 3.30 19.41 -2.00
C LYS A 2 3.37 19.89 -0.54
N ASN A 3 2.49 20.81 -0.14
CA ASN A 3 2.48 21.36 1.21
C ASN A 3 2.10 20.32 2.29
N LEU A 4 1.28 19.32 1.93
CA LEU A 4 0.85 18.26 2.84
C LEU A 4 2.00 17.30 3.14
N LEU A 5 2.70 16.82 2.10
CA LEU A 5 3.79 15.85 2.23
C LEU A 5 5.06 16.44 2.86
N LYS A 6 5.25 17.77 2.79
CA LYS A 6 6.36 18.48 3.44
C LYS A 6 6.16 18.64 4.97
N SER A 7 4.95 18.47 5.49
CA SER A 7 4.64 18.75 6.90
C SER A 7 5.46 17.91 7.89
N ASP A 8 5.84 18.50 9.04
CA ASP A 8 6.48 17.78 10.16
C ASP A 8 5.51 16.93 10.98
N ARG A 9 4.20 17.09 10.74
CA ARG A 9 3.15 16.34 11.40
C ARG A 9 2.84 15.08 10.58
N ILE A 10 3.09 13.91 11.18
CA ILE A 10 2.82 12.60 10.56
C ILE A 10 1.37 12.53 10.08
N ILE A 11 0.42 13.00 10.87
CA ILE A 11 -1.01 12.98 10.55
C ILE A 11 -1.34 13.76 9.27
N VAL A 12 -0.69 14.91 9.04
CA VAL A 12 -0.92 15.73 7.84
C VAL A 12 -0.38 15.02 6.60
N ARG A 13 0.80 14.39 6.71
CA ARG A 13 1.37 13.59 5.63
C ARG A 13 0.55 12.33 5.35
N PHE A 14 0.08 11.67 6.40
CA PHE A 14 -0.80 10.50 6.32
C PHE A 14 -2.05 10.82 5.51
N PHE A 15 -2.83 11.83 5.93
CA PHE A 15 -4.04 12.20 5.20
C PHE A 15 -3.73 12.69 3.79
N GLY A 16 -2.65 13.46 3.60
CA GLY A 16 -2.24 13.91 2.27
C GLY A 16 -1.94 12.74 1.32
N LEU A 17 -1.14 11.76 1.78
CA LEU A 17 -0.78 10.60 0.96
C LEU A 17 -1.96 9.63 0.81
N TYR A 18 -2.78 9.45 1.84
CA TYR A 18 -3.94 8.56 1.79
C TYR A 18 -5.03 9.08 0.86
N LEU A 19 -5.32 10.39 0.89
CA LEU A 19 -6.25 11.00 -0.07
C LEU A 19 -5.74 10.90 -1.51
N LEU A 20 -4.43 11.01 -1.73
CA LEU A 20 -3.84 10.74 -3.05
C LEU A 20 -4.03 9.27 -3.45
N SER A 21 -3.77 8.33 -2.54
CA SER A 21 -3.99 6.91 -2.79
C SER A 21 -5.46 6.63 -3.14
N LEU A 22 -6.43 7.17 -2.38
CA LEU A 22 -7.85 7.00 -2.68
C LEU A 22 -8.22 7.60 -4.04
N PHE A 23 -7.71 8.79 -4.38
CA PHE A 23 -7.92 9.36 -5.70
C PHE A 23 -7.40 8.45 -6.81
N LEU A 24 -6.19 7.90 -6.66
CA LEU A 24 -5.62 6.95 -7.62
C LEU A 24 -6.44 5.66 -7.69
N LEU A 25 -6.91 5.13 -6.57
CA LEU A 25 -7.77 3.95 -6.49
C LEU A 25 -9.02 4.13 -7.34
N PHE A 26 -9.80 5.18 -7.06
CA PHE A 26 -11.06 5.42 -7.75
C PHE A 26 -10.85 5.77 -9.21
N SER A 27 -9.78 6.50 -9.54
CA SER A 27 -9.45 6.83 -10.93
C SER A 27 -9.06 5.58 -11.73
N SER A 28 -8.14 4.76 -11.20
CA SER A 28 -7.71 3.54 -11.89
C SER A 28 -8.83 2.52 -11.99
N TRP A 29 -9.66 2.39 -10.96
CA TRP A 29 -10.85 1.55 -10.95
C TRP A 29 -11.90 2.00 -11.97
N PHE A 30 -12.20 3.30 -12.03
CA PHE A 30 -13.14 3.84 -13.01
C PHE A 30 -12.65 3.58 -14.44
N ILE A 31 -11.38 3.88 -14.71
CA ILE A 31 -10.79 3.68 -16.04
C ILE A 31 -10.80 2.19 -16.41
N SER A 32 -10.34 1.31 -15.51
CA SER A 32 -10.26 -0.12 -15.80
C SER A 32 -11.64 -0.77 -15.99
N TYR A 33 -12.63 -0.35 -15.21
CA TYR A 33 -14.00 -0.86 -15.34
C TYR A 33 -14.59 -0.59 -16.73
N HIS A 34 -14.47 0.65 -17.22
CA HIS A 34 -15.11 1.09 -18.46
C HIS A 34 -14.28 0.79 -19.72
N PHE A 35 -12.96 0.85 -19.65
CA PHE A 35 -12.10 0.85 -20.84
C PHE A 35 -11.24 -0.40 -21.00
N LEU A 36 -11.07 -1.23 -19.97
CA LEU A 36 -10.20 -2.41 -20.03
C LEU A 36 -11.01 -3.72 -20.09
N PRO A 37 -10.52 -4.73 -20.84
CA PRO A 37 -11.20 -6.01 -20.93
C PRO A 37 -11.20 -6.75 -19.60
N ASP A 38 -12.19 -7.63 -19.44
CA ASP A 38 -12.27 -8.49 -18.28
C ASP A 38 -11.06 -9.43 -18.20
N GLY A 39 -10.52 -9.61 -17.01
CA GLY A 39 -9.40 -10.51 -16.75
C GLY A 39 -8.04 -10.07 -17.29
N LEU A 40 -7.87 -8.82 -17.74
CA LEU A 40 -6.63 -8.33 -18.37
C LEU A 40 -5.34 -8.65 -17.56
N LEU A 41 -5.44 -8.60 -16.22
CA LEU A 41 -4.31 -8.79 -15.32
C LEU A 41 -4.21 -10.20 -14.71
N ARG A 42 -5.07 -11.14 -15.11
CA ARG A 42 -5.09 -12.51 -14.56
C ARG A 42 -3.78 -13.23 -14.83
N GLY A 43 -3.24 -13.87 -13.79
CA GLY A 43 -1.98 -14.64 -13.85
C GLY A 43 -0.71 -13.81 -14.09
N ARG A 44 -0.82 -12.49 -14.26
CA ARG A 44 0.31 -11.59 -14.56
C ARG A 44 0.93 -10.96 -13.31
N MET A 45 0.39 -11.24 -12.13
CA MET A 45 0.82 -10.62 -10.88
C MET A 45 1.54 -11.64 -9.99
N ALA A 46 2.85 -11.45 -9.83
CA ALA A 46 3.70 -12.35 -9.05
C ALA A 46 3.21 -12.57 -7.61
N LEU A 47 2.71 -11.51 -6.94
CA LEU A 47 2.20 -11.61 -5.57
C LEU A 47 0.86 -12.35 -5.48
N SER A 48 -0.01 -12.23 -6.49
CA SER A 48 -1.26 -12.98 -6.54
C SER A 48 -1.01 -14.47 -6.75
N ASN A 49 -0.01 -14.82 -7.58
CA ASN A 49 0.39 -16.21 -7.77
C ASN A 49 0.99 -16.83 -6.49
N LEU A 50 1.68 -16.04 -5.66
CA LEU A 50 2.19 -16.50 -4.36
C LEU A 50 1.08 -16.72 -3.32
N ALA A 51 -0.03 -16.01 -3.44
CA ALA A 51 -1.21 -16.25 -2.61
C ALA A 51 -1.96 -17.53 -3.03
N GLY A 52 -1.68 -18.10 -4.20
CA GLY A 52 -2.34 -19.32 -4.70
C GLY A 52 -3.82 -19.13 -5.04
N ASP A 53 -4.39 -20.15 -5.68
CA ASP A 53 -5.75 -20.10 -6.24
C ASP A 53 -6.81 -20.72 -5.32
N SER A 54 -6.42 -21.16 -4.12
CA SER A 54 -7.31 -21.76 -3.13
C SER A 54 -7.05 -21.21 -1.72
N ALA A 55 -8.12 -21.23 -0.91
CA ALA A 55 -8.04 -20.92 0.51
C ALA A 55 -7.13 -21.94 1.22
N ALA A 56 -6.40 -21.48 2.24
CA ALA A 56 -5.62 -22.37 3.10
C ALA A 56 -6.53 -23.35 3.88
N PHE A 57 -5.91 -24.33 4.52
CA PHE A 57 -6.62 -25.36 5.29
C PHE A 57 -7.39 -24.83 6.51
N SER A 58 -7.01 -23.67 7.06
CA SER A 58 -7.70 -23.05 8.21
C SER A 58 -7.67 -21.53 8.14
N LEU A 59 -8.65 -20.90 8.81
CA LEU A 59 -8.77 -19.44 8.90
C LEU A 59 -7.48 -18.78 9.41
N VAL A 60 -6.85 -19.38 10.42
CA VAL A 60 -5.61 -18.88 11.04
C VAL A 60 -4.45 -18.96 10.06
N LEU A 61 -4.34 -20.04 9.29
CA LEU A 61 -3.29 -20.17 8.27
C LEU A 61 -3.49 -19.16 7.13
N GLU A 62 -4.73 -18.95 6.68
CA GLU A 62 -5.03 -17.95 5.65
C GLU A 62 -4.73 -16.53 6.15
N PHE A 63 -5.07 -16.23 7.40
CA PHE A 63 -4.68 -14.98 8.06
C PHE A 63 -3.17 -14.75 8.02
N PHE A 64 -2.37 -15.72 8.48
CA PHE A 64 -0.92 -15.58 8.51
C PHE A 64 -0.33 -15.46 7.11
N LYS A 65 -0.86 -16.22 6.14
CA LYS A 65 -0.45 -16.14 4.73
C LYS A 65 -0.67 -14.72 4.17
N ILE A 66 -1.87 -14.17 4.31
CA ILE A 66 -2.19 -12.80 3.86
C ILE A 66 -1.34 -11.78 4.60
N PHE A 67 -1.22 -11.89 5.93
CA PHE A 67 -0.45 -10.97 6.76
C PHE A 67 1.04 -10.98 6.40
N ILE A 68 1.65 -12.15 6.20
CA ILE A 68 3.07 -12.29 5.83
C ILE A 68 3.33 -11.71 4.44
N ILE A 69 2.51 -12.04 3.44
CA ILE A 69 2.66 -11.53 2.07
C ILE A 69 2.57 -9.99 2.07
N ASN A 70 1.58 -9.42 2.76
CA ASN A 70 1.45 -7.97 2.90
C ASN A 70 2.65 -7.34 3.64
N THR A 71 3.16 -8.03 4.67
CA THR A 71 4.34 -7.58 5.43
C THR A 71 5.61 -7.54 4.57
N LEU A 72 5.74 -8.41 3.56
CA LEU A 72 6.82 -8.29 2.57
C LEU A 72 6.74 -6.95 1.83
N GLY A 73 5.53 -6.50 1.46
CA GLY A 73 5.31 -5.17 0.90
C GLY A 73 5.75 -4.04 1.85
N PHE A 74 5.56 -4.22 3.15
CA PHE A 74 6.00 -3.26 4.17
C PHE A 74 7.53 -3.14 4.23
N PHE A 75 8.26 -4.25 4.07
CA PHE A 75 9.71 -4.20 3.95
C PHE A 75 10.17 -3.44 2.71
N VAL A 76 9.47 -3.57 1.57
CA VAL A 76 9.76 -2.79 0.36
C VAL A 76 9.52 -1.29 0.60
N ILE A 77 8.47 -0.92 1.34
CA ILE A 77 8.22 0.48 1.75
C ILE A 77 9.38 1.02 2.58
N ILE A 78 9.79 0.28 3.60
CA ILE A 78 10.89 0.66 4.50
C ILE A 78 12.20 0.78 3.71
N ALA A 79 12.49 -0.20 2.85
CA ALA A 79 13.68 -0.19 1.98
C ALA A 79 13.67 1.03 1.05
N GLY A 80 12.54 1.34 0.40
CA GLY A 80 12.42 2.52 -0.44
C GLY A 80 12.67 3.82 0.35
N ASN A 81 12.03 3.96 1.51
CA ASN A 81 12.24 5.11 2.40
C ASN A 81 13.68 5.22 2.93
N TYR A 82 14.35 4.08 3.12
CA TYR A 82 15.76 4.02 3.50
C TYR A 82 16.67 4.42 2.35
N ILE A 83 16.42 3.95 1.12
CA ILE A 83 17.31 4.18 -0.01
C ILE A 83 17.34 5.66 -0.41
N LEU A 84 16.20 6.32 -0.59
CA LEU A 84 16.16 7.64 -1.21
C LEU A 84 15.00 8.52 -0.74
N ARG A 85 15.31 9.81 -0.58
CA ARG A 85 14.34 10.90 -0.51
C ARG A 85 14.60 11.91 -1.62
N VAL A 86 13.55 12.30 -2.34
CA VAL A 86 13.60 13.37 -3.34
C VAL A 86 12.84 14.58 -2.80
N LYS A 87 13.56 15.65 -2.43
CA LYS A 87 13.02 16.80 -1.68
C LYS A 87 12.21 16.37 -0.45
N TYR A 88 10.88 16.50 -0.52
CA TYR A 88 9.91 16.17 0.53
C TYR A 88 9.24 14.80 0.32
N PHE A 89 9.58 14.09 -0.76
CA PHE A 89 8.95 12.84 -1.16
C PHE A 89 9.90 11.67 -0.88
N ALA A 90 9.53 10.80 0.05
CA ALA A 90 10.31 9.60 0.34
C ALA A 90 9.99 8.51 -0.69
N PHE A 91 10.99 7.78 -1.17
CA PHE A 91 10.80 6.86 -2.28
C PHE A 91 9.87 5.70 -1.94
N GLY A 92 9.80 5.30 -0.67
CA GLY A 92 8.84 4.31 -0.17
C GLY A 92 7.38 4.76 -0.28
N TYR A 93 7.08 6.04 -0.54
CA TYR A 93 5.72 6.49 -0.84
C TYR A 93 5.20 5.95 -2.18
N LEU A 94 6.09 5.60 -3.12
CA LEU A 94 5.68 5.03 -4.41
C LEU A 94 5.01 3.67 -4.26
N VAL A 95 5.42 2.88 -3.27
CA VAL A 95 4.93 1.51 -3.08
C VAL A 95 3.44 1.49 -2.76
N PRO A 96 2.91 2.17 -1.71
CA PRO A 96 1.47 2.19 -1.46
C PRO A 96 0.69 2.89 -2.58
N LEU A 97 1.27 3.87 -3.29
CA LEU A 97 0.61 4.51 -4.42
C LEU A 97 0.45 3.55 -5.61
N ALA A 98 1.51 2.82 -5.96
CA ALA A 98 1.50 1.82 -7.01
C ALA A 98 0.58 0.64 -6.67
N TRP A 99 0.67 0.15 -5.43
CA TRP A 99 -0.22 -0.91 -4.93
C TRP A 99 -1.69 -0.48 -5.00
N THR A 100 -2.00 0.74 -4.54
CA THR A 100 -3.37 1.27 -4.58
C THR A 100 -3.89 1.39 -6.01
N THR A 101 -3.06 1.89 -6.91
CA THR A 101 -3.39 1.99 -8.33
C THR A 101 -3.67 0.61 -8.93
N LEU A 102 -2.79 -0.36 -8.66
CA LEU A 102 -2.92 -1.73 -9.16
C LEU A 102 -4.19 -2.41 -8.64
N TYR A 103 -4.53 -2.23 -7.38
CA TYR A 103 -5.78 -2.77 -6.82
C TYR A 103 -7.03 -2.21 -7.51
N GLY A 104 -7.06 -0.92 -7.84
CA GLY A 104 -8.15 -0.35 -8.63
C GLY A 104 -8.23 -0.96 -10.03
N LEU A 105 -7.08 -1.23 -10.66
CA LEU A 105 -7.07 -1.97 -11.93
C LEU A 105 -7.67 -3.37 -11.76
N ILE A 106 -7.24 -4.13 -10.74
CA ILE A 106 -7.75 -5.47 -10.43
C ILE A 106 -9.27 -5.45 -10.21
N LEU A 107 -9.78 -4.47 -9.47
CA LEU A 107 -11.22 -4.30 -9.21
C LEU A 107 -12.02 -4.12 -10.51
N GLY A 108 -11.58 -3.20 -11.38
CA GLY A 108 -12.33 -2.90 -12.61
C GLY A 108 -12.16 -3.94 -13.72
N THR A 109 -11.09 -4.73 -13.71
CA THR A 109 -10.91 -5.85 -14.66
C THR A 109 -11.24 -7.21 -14.07
N ASN A 110 -11.86 -7.28 -12.87
CA ASN A 110 -12.17 -8.54 -12.16
C ASN A 110 -11.03 -9.58 -12.26
N SER A 111 -9.82 -9.12 -11.94
CA SER A 111 -8.58 -9.90 -12.08
C SER A 111 -8.07 -10.44 -10.74
N PHE A 112 -9.00 -10.73 -9.83
CA PHE A 112 -8.72 -11.40 -8.55
C PHE A 112 -8.30 -12.86 -8.77
N ALA A 113 -7.56 -13.42 -7.81
CA ALA A 113 -7.26 -14.86 -7.78
C ALA A 113 -8.57 -15.68 -7.70
N ILE A 114 -9.45 -15.30 -6.77
CA ILE A 114 -10.83 -15.80 -6.69
C ILE A 114 -11.74 -14.79 -7.40
N GLN A 115 -12.27 -15.18 -8.56
CA GLN A 115 -13.03 -14.29 -9.43
C GLN A 115 -14.43 -13.99 -8.86
N MET A 116 -14.90 -12.77 -9.10
CA MET A 116 -16.30 -12.43 -8.86
C MET A 116 -17.14 -12.77 -10.09
N THR A 117 -18.45 -12.99 -9.91
CA THR A 117 -19.38 -13.28 -11.02
C THR A 117 -19.40 -12.15 -12.06
N GLU A 118 -19.25 -10.90 -11.61
CA GLU A 118 -19.27 -9.72 -12.46
C GLU A 118 -18.20 -8.71 -12.03
N LYS A 119 -17.82 -7.82 -12.96
CA LYS A 119 -16.96 -6.67 -12.65
C LYS A 119 -17.62 -5.79 -11.59
N LEU A 120 -16.86 -5.46 -10.55
CA LEU A 120 -17.36 -4.57 -9.51
C LEU A 120 -17.39 -3.13 -10.02
N ALA A 121 -18.58 -2.53 -10.09
CA ALA A 121 -18.73 -1.11 -10.43
C ALA A 121 -18.15 -0.19 -9.33
N PRO A 122 -17.46 0.91 -9.71
CA PRO A 122 -16.95 1.90 -8.77
C PRO A 122 -18.01 2.36 -7.77
N SER A 123 -17.77 2.09 -6.48
CA SER A 123 -18.73 2.40 -5.42
C SER A 123 -18.07 2.42 -4.04
N TRP A 124 -18.75 3.04 -3.07
CA TRP A 124 -18.33 3.07 -1.67
C TRP A 124 -18.32 1.69 -0.99
N LYS A 125 -18.94 0.68 -1.61
CA LYS A 125 -18.91 -0.72 -1.13
C LYS A 125 -17.49 -1.28 -1.05
N VAL A 126 -16.51 -0.67 -1.74
CA VAL A 126 -15.09 -1.07 -1.64
C VAL A 126 -14.55 -0.97 -0.21
N PHE A 127 -15.08 -0.06 0.62
CA PHE A 127 -14.69 0.04 2.03
C PHE A 127 -15.22 -1.09 2.91
N MET A 128 -16.11 -1.94 2.36
CA MET A 128 -16.47 -3.23 2.94
C MET A 128 -15.53 -4.35 2.48
N ARG A 129 -14.38 -4.02 1.88
CA ARG A 129 -13.29 -4.97 1.58
C ARG A 129 -12.07 -4.63 2.45
N SER A 130 -11.17 -5.59 2.61
CA SER A 130 -9.92 -5.43 3.38
C SER A 130 -8.93 -4.47 2.69
N GLY A 131 -8.85 -4.52 1.35
CA GLY A 131 -7.82 -3.84 0.55
C GLY A 131 -7.59 -2.36 0.89
N PRO A 132 -8.63 -1.51 1.01
CA PRO A 132 -8.43 -0.12 1.44
C PRO A 132 -7.75 0.04 2.81
N TYR A 133 -7.97 -0.88 3.73
CA TYR A 133 -7.34 -0.87 5.06
C TYR A 133 -5.90 -1.38 5.02
N GLU A 134 -5.57 -2.35 4.17
CA GLU A 134 -4.18 -2.75 3.89
C GLU A 134 -3.38 -1.56 3.33
N MET A 135 -3.97 -0.80 2.40
CA MET A 135 -3.37 0.41 1.84
C MET A 135 -3.24 1.53 2.87
N MET A 136 -4.25 1.71 3.73
CA MET A 136 -4.19 2.67 4.83
C MET A 136 -3.02 2.36 5.76
N ALA A 137 -2.83 1.08 6.10
CA ALA A 137 -1.70 0.62 6.90
C ALA A 137 -0.36 0.88 6.17
N ALA A 138 -0.26 0.56 4.89
CA ALA A 138 0.92 0.81 4.07
C ALA A 138 1.28 2.31 3.98
N VAL A 139 0.29 3.18 3.77
CA VAL A 139 0.47 4.64 3.76
C VAL A 139 0.96 5.14 5.12
N LEU A 140 0.36 4.66 6.22
CA LEU A 140 0.78 5.04 7.57
C LEU A 140 2.23 4.63 7.85
N LEU A 141 2.61 3.41 7.49
CA LEU A 141 3.99 2.94 7.62
C LEU A 141 4.95 3.81 6.80
N ALA A 142 4.58 4.11 5.55
CA ALA A 142 5.40 4.92 4.66
C ALA A 142 5.67 6.29 5.25
N VAL A 143 4.64 7.00 5.73
CA VAL A 143 4.84 8.33 6.35
C VAL A 143 5.47 8.29 7.73
N ALA A 144 5.39 7.16 8.44
CA ALA A 144 6.04 6.98 9.75
C ALA A 144 7.55 6.73 9.61
N THR A 145 7.98 6.14 8.49
CA THR A 145 9.37 5.77 8.23
C THR A 145 10.07 6.71 7.25
N ASP A 146 9.41 7.77 6.77
CA ASP A 146 9.92 8.63 5.71
C ASP A 146 11.31 9.25 5.99
N LYS A 147 11.65 9.48 7.27
CA LYS A 147 12.86 10.18 7.74
C LYS A 147 14.13 9.32 7.76
N ILE A 148 14.05 8.02 7.48
CA ILE A 148 15.19 7.10 7.59
C ILE A 148 16.15 7.10 6.39
N ALA A 149 15.92 7.97 5.40
CA ALA A 149 16.65 7.98 4.14
C ALA A 149 18.16 8.19 4.32
N ILE A 150 18.96 7.36 3.65
CA ILE A 150 20.42 7.48 3.61
C ILE A 150 20.93 8.28 2.41
N ASN A 151 20.09 8.53 1.40
CA ASN A 151 20.39 9.41 0.29
C ASN A 151 19.29 10.46 0.10
N LYS A 152 19.68 11.66 -0.32
CA LYS A 152 18.77 12.76 -0.68
C LYS A 152 19.05 13.22 -2.12
N SER A 153 18.02 13.68 -2.82
CA SER A 153 18.15 14.33 -4.12
C SER A 153 17.25 15.54 -4.23
N GLU A 154 17.74 16.58 -4.91
CA GLU A 154 16.98 17.78 -5.26
C GLU A 154 16.00 17.56 -6.42
N SER A 155 16.08 16.46 -7.17
CA SER A 155 15.14 16.15 -8.25
C SER A 155 15.26 14.69 -8.67
N PHE A 156 14.20 14.12 -9.23
CA PHE A 156 14.25 12.78 -9.84
C PHE A 156 15.28 12.67 -10.97
N LEU A 157 15.68 13.80 -11.58
CA LEU A 157 16.66 13.86 -12.68
C LEU A 157 18.09 14.11 -12.20
N LYS A 158 18.30 14.49 -10.93
CA LYS A 158 19.62 14.81 -10.40
C LYS A 158 20.18 13.61 -9.63
N LYS A 159 21.51 13.45 -9.66
CA LYS A 159 22.21 12.45 -8.85
C LYS A 159 21.88 12.65 -7.37
N SER A 160 21.70 11.54 -6.66
CA SER A 160 21.49 11.54 -5.22
C SER A 160 22.82 11.69 -4.48
N GLU A 161 22.77 12.36 -3.34
CA GLU A 161 23.89 12.54 -2.43
C GLU A 161 23.63 11.78 -1.12
N ALA A 162 24.69 11.21 -0.55
CA ALA A 162 24.58 10.51 0.72
C ALA A 162 24.29 11.52 1.86
N VAL A 163 23.36 11.16 2.74
CA VAL A 163 23.08 11.94 3.96
C VAL A 163 24.17 11.61 5.00
N PRO A 164 24.96 12.60 5.45
CA PRO A 164 25.97 12.40 6.49
C PRO A 164 25.35 11.77 7.74
N LYS A 165 26.06 10.84 8.40
CA LYS A 165 25.53 10.14 9.58
C LYS A 165 25.08 11.09 10.70
N SER A 166 25.75 12.22 10.84
CA SER A 166 25.42 13.29 11.81
C SER A 166 24.10 14.01 11.51
N GLU A 167 23.67 14.05 10.25
CA GLU A 167 22.45 14.71 9.78
C GLU A 167 21.25 13.75 9.69
N ARG A 168 21.45 12.45 9.98
CA ARG A 168 20.38 11.45 9.88
C ARG A 168 19.38 11.62 11.03
N ASP A 169 18.16 11.97 10.67
CA ASP A 169 17.04 12.06 11.61
C ASP A 169 16.78 10.69 12.27
N LYS A 170 16.78 10.67 13.61
CA LYS A 170 16.32 9.50 14.36
C LYS A 170 14.79 9.46 14.38
N LEU A 171 14.23 8.26 14.31
CA LEU A 171 12.79 8.06 14.49
C LEU A 171 12.38 8.51 15.91
N LYS A 172 11.35 9.35 15.98
CA LYS A 172 10.78 9.83 17.25
C LYS A 172 9.81 8.78 17.80
N LYS A 173 9.49 8.84 19.10
CA LYS A 173 8.49 7.94 19.74
C LYS A 173 7.17 7.87 18.98
N LYS A 174 6.68 9.03 18.48
CA LYS A 174 5.48 9.12 17.64
C LYS A 174 5.55 8.32 16.33
N ASN A 175 6.74 8.19 15.75
CA ASN A 175 6.97 7.40 14.55
C ASN A 175 6.87 5.90 14.87
N TYR A 176 7.51 5.45 15.95
CA TYR A 176 7.37 4.06 16.41
C TYR A 176 5.93 3.69 16.74
N PHE A 177 5.20 4.59 17.40
CA PHE A 177 3.78 4.39 17.67
C PHE A 177 2.95 4.26 16.38
N ALA A 178 3.20 5.10 15.38
CA ALA A 178 2.54 5.00 14.07
C ALA A 178 2.91 3.71 13.32
N ILE A 179 4.16 3.22 13.44
CA ILE A 179 4.57 1.92 12.89
C ILE A 179 3.75 0.80 13.56
N ILE A 180 3.67 0.77 14.88
CA ILE A 180 2.87 -0.24 15.59
C ILE A 180 1.42 -0.21 15.13
N ILE A 181 0.80 0.98 15.06
CA ILE A 181 -0.57 1.13 14.55
C ILE A 181 -0.70 0.60 13.12
N SER A 182 0.27 0.86 12.24
CA SER A 182 0.22 0.34 10.86
C SER A 182 0.17 -1.19 10.82
N PHE A 183 0.96 -1.88 11.65
CA PHE A 183 0.91 -3.33 11.73
C PHE A 183 -0.40 -3.85 12.34
N LEU A 184 -0.97 -3.15 13.32
CA LEU A 184 -2.27 -3.50 13.88
C LEU A 184 -3.42 -3.35 12.87
N ILE A 185 -3.41 -2.28 12.07
CA ILE A 185 -4.38 -2.10 10.98
C ILE A 185 -4.21 -3.21 9.94
N LEU A 186 -2.97 -3.54 9.58
CA LEU A 186 -2.70 -4.61 8.62
C LEU A 186 -3.19 -5.97 9.15
N ALA A 187 -2.94 -6.28 10.41
CA ALA A 187 -3.42 -7.51 11.04
C ALA A 187 -4.95 -7.57 11.04
N ALA A 188 -5.63 -6.48 11.40
CA ALA A 188 -7.10 -6.43 11.36
C ALA A 188 -7.64 -6.59 9.93
N ALA A 189 -7.00 -5.99 8.93
CA ALA A 189 -7.38 -6.12 7.52
C ALA A 189 -7.18 -7.55 7.01
N ALA A 190 -6.04 -8.18 7.31
CA ALA A 190 -5.73 -9.56 6.94
C ALA A 190 -6.69 -10.55 7.60
N TRP A 191 -7.03 -10.34 8.88
CA TRP A 191 -8.01 -11.19 9.58
C TRP A 191 -9.38 -11.11 8.94
N ARG A 192 -9.79 -9.88 8.58
CA ARG A 192 -11.05 -9.64 7.88
C ARG A 192 -11.08 -10.31 6.50
N GLU A 193 -10.00 -10.24 5.73
CA GLU A 193 -9.91 -10.91 4.43
C GLU A 193 -10.00 -12.43 4.58
N ALA A 194 -9.22 -13.00 5.51
CA ALA A 194 -9.27 -14.43 5.79
C ALA A 194 -10.68 -14.89 6.21
N TYR A 195 -11.36 -14.11 7.07
CA TYR A 195 -12.73 -14.42 7.47
C TYR A 195 -13.71 -14.37 6.30
N MET A 196 -13.58 -13.37 5.40
CA MET A 196 -14.43 -13.31 4.22
C MET A 196 -14.23 -14.53 3.31
N ILE A 197 -12.98 -14.94 3.06
CA ILE A 197 -12.67 -16.10 2.21
C ILE A 197 -13.34 -17.39 2.73
N PHE A 198 -13.42 -17.60 4.05
CA PHE A 198 -14.02 -18.78 4.66
C PHE A 198 -15.55 -18.74 4.81
N GLN A 199 -16.18 -17.57 4.61
CA GLN A 199 -17.64 -17.43 4.62
C GLN A 199 -18.25 -17.57 3.22
N PHE A 200 -17.42 -17.71 2.18
CA PHE A 200 -17.83 -17.96 0.79
C PHE A 200 -17.78 -19.45 0.45
#